data_AF-A0A957UAP5-F1
#
_entry.id   AF-A0A957UAP5-F1
#
_cell.length_a   1.000
_cell.length_b   1.000
_cell.length_c   1.000
_cell.angle_alpha   90.00
_cell.angle_beta   90.00
_cell.angle_gamma   90.00
#
_symmetry.space_group_name_H-M   'P 1'
#
loop_
_entity.id
_entity.type
_entity.pdbx_description
1 polymer ?
#
loop_
_entity_poly.entity_id
_entity_poly.type
_entity_poly.pdbx_seq_one_letter_code
_entity_poly.pdbx_strand_id
1 'polypeptide(L)' 'MPIELTLQQAGLLALLAVTFGLLITEWLPNDLVALLVVLTLAMTGLLSPRDALSGFSSEPAIVVVSVFVLAAALHQTAIS' A
#
# COMPACT_ATOMS: atom_id res chain seq x y z
N MET A 1 12.21 -11.92 -26.55
CA MET A 1 11.18 -10.87 -26.69
C MET A 1 11.81 -9.59 -26.17
N PRO A 2 12.03 -8.55 -26.98
CA PRO A 2 12.53 -7.27 -26.46
C PRO A 2 11.48 -6.70 -25.50
N ILE A 3 11.90 -6.34 -24.30
CA ILE A 3 11.02 -5.77 -23.28
C ILE A 3 10.78 -4.31 -23.69
N GLU A 4 9.71 -4.03 -24.43
CA GLU A 4 9.28 -2.66 -24.69
C GLU A 4 8.59 -2.11 -23.44
N LEU A 5 9.39 -1.57 -22.51
CA LEU A 5 8.87 -0.90 -21.32
C LEU A 5 8.27 0.45 -21.71
N THR A 6 6.97 0.63 -21.45
CA THR A 6 6.37 1.96 -21.54
C THR A 6 6.96 2.87 -20.45
N LEU A 7 7.07 4.18 -20.72
CA LEU A 7 7.62 5.15 -19.76
C LEU A 7 6.86 5.13 -18.42
N GLN A 8 5.55 4.90 -18.46
CA GLN A 8 4.70 4.77 -17.28
C GLN A 8 5.03 3.51 -16.46
N GLN A 9 5.23 2.36 -17.10
CA GLN A 9 5.63 1.11 -16.42
C GLN A 9 7.01 1.25 -15.77
N ALA A 10 7.96 1.89 -16.46
CA ALA A 10 9.29 2.15 -15.91
C ALA A 10 9.22 3.04 -14.66
N GLY A 11 8.41 4.10 -14.69
CA GLY A 11 8.18 4.96 -13.53
C GLY A 11 7.53 4.22 -12.36
N LEU A 12 6.55 3.35 -12.63
CA LEU A 12 5.88 2.56 -11.59
C LEU A 12 6.83 1.54 -10.94
N LEU A 13 7.67 0.88 -11.74
CA LEU A 13 8.70 -0.04 -11.24
C LEU A 13 9.76 0.68 -10.40
N ALA A 14 10.17 1.88 -10.79
CA ALA A 14 11.08 2.70 -10.00
C ALA A 14 10.44 3.08 -8.64
N LEU A 15 9.18 3.50 -8.64
CA LEU A 15 8.43 3.79 -7.41
C LEU A 15 8.33 2.56 -6.51
N LEU A 16 8.05 1.39 -7.10
CA LEU A 16 7.98 0.12 -6.38
C LEU A 16 9.32 -0.23 -5.72
N ALA A 17 10.43 -0.11 -6.45
CA ALA A 17 11.76 -0.39 -5.95
C ALA A 17 12.14 0.55 -4.80
N VAL A 18 11.86 1.86 -4.92
CA VAL A 18 12.07 2.84 -3.86
C VAL A 18 11.21 2.52 -2.64
N THR A 19 9.94 2.18 -2.83
CA THR A 19 9.01 1.81 -1.75
C THR A 19 9.52 0.60 -0.97
N PHE A 20 9.88 -0.48 -1.67
CA PHE A 20 10.48 -1.65 -1.03
C PHE A 20 11.79 -1.30 -0.31
N GLY A 21 12.63 -0.46 -0.91
CA GLY A 21 13.83 0.05 -0.26
C GLY A 21 13.52 0.70 1.08
N LEU A 22 12.58 1.65 1.11
CA LEU A 22 12.16 2.33 2.35
C LEU A 22 11.55 1.38 3.38
N LEU A 23 10.74 0.41 2.93
CA LEU A 23 10.10 -0.57 3.81
C LEU A 23 11.13 -1.52 4.43
N ILE A 24 12.11 -1.98 3.66
CA ILE A 24 13.16 -2.89 4.13
C ILE A 24 14.16 -2.18 5.04
N THR A 25 14.54 -0.93 4.72
CA THR A 25 15.46 -0.18 5.59
C THR A 25 14.79 0.32 6.86
N GLU A 26 13.45 0.30 6.93
CA GLU A 26 12.64 0.79 8.06
C GLU A 26 13.03 2.21 8.50
N TRP A 27 13.60 3.02 7.60
CA TRP A 27 14.02 4.39 7.92
C TRP A 27 12.85 5.29 8.26
N LEU A 28 11.68 5.01 7.67
CA LEU A 28 10.43 5.70 7.96
C LEU A 28 9.40 4.69 8.49
N PRO A 29 8.48 5.13 9.37
CA PRO A 29 7.31 4.34 9.74
C PRO A 29 6.58 3.83 8.50
N ASN A 30 6.19 2.56 8.53
CA ASN A 30 5.55 1.87 7.42
C ASN A 30 4.32 2.63 6.90
N ASP A 31 3.55 3.22 7.81
CA ASP A 31 2.36 4.02 7.51
C ASP A 31 2.69 5.32 6.76
N LEU A 32 3.81 5.97 7.09
CA LEU A 32 4.27 7.17 6.38
C LEU A 32 4.74 6.81 4.96
N VAL A 33 5.42 5.67 4.80
CA VAL A 33 5.82 5.19 3.47
C VAL A 33 4.59 4.94 2.61
N ALA A 34 3.56 4.27 3.14
CA ALA A 34 2.31 4.02 2.43
C ALA A 34 1.61 5.34 2.00
N LEU A 35 1.55 6.33 2.89
CA LEU A 35 0.99 7.64 2.57
C LEU A 35 1.79 8.37 1.47
N LEU A 36 3.12 8.29 1.53
CA LEU A 36 4.01 8.89 0.52
C LEU A 36 3.83 8.25 -0.86
N VAL A 37 3.59 6.94 -0.93
CA VAL A 37 3.30 6.25 -2.20
C VAL A 37 2.02 6.79 -2.82
N VAL A 38 0.93 6.88 -2.04
CA VAL A 38 -0.35 7.43 -2.52
C VAL A 38 -0.21 8.88 -2.96
N LEU A 39 0.52 9.70 -2.18
CA LEU A 39 0.81 11.09 -2.52
C LEU A 39 1.62 11.20 -3.82
N THR A 40 2.65 10.36 -3.97
CA THR A 40 3.50 10.34 -5.17
C THR A 40 2.69 9.96 -6.40
N LEU A 41 1.84 8.94 -6.31
CA LEU A 41 0.95 8.55 -7.41
C LEU A 41 -0.04 9.66 -7.78
N ALA A 42 -0.63 10.34 -6.78
CA ALA A 42 -1.55 11.45 -7.01
C ALA A 42 -0.87 12.66 -7.65
N MET A 43 0.36 13.00 -7.25
CA MET A 43 1.12 14.13 -7.80
C MET A 43 1.69 13.85 -9.19
N THR A 44 2.20 12.64 -9.42
CA THR A 44 2.82 12.26 -10.70
C THR A 44 1.80 11.90 -11.77
N GLY A 45 0.55 11.59 -11.38
CA GLY A 45 -0.49 11.14 -12.31
C GLY A 45 -0.18 9.80 -12.97
N LEU A 46 0.75 9.01 -12.41
CA LEU A 46 1.14 7.70 -12.94
C LEU A 46 -0.06 6.72 -12.96
N LEU A 47 -0.96 6.86 -12.00
CA LEU A 47 -2.24 6.14 -11.90
C LEU A 47 -3.36 7.16 -11.66
N SER A 48 -4.60 6.79 -11.99
CA SER A 48 -5.74 7.58 -11.54
C SER A 48 -5.84 7.54 -10.01
N PRO A 49 -6.40 8.57 -9.35
CA PRO A 49 -6.58 8.56 -7.89
C PRO A 49 -7.35 7.32 -7.41
N ARG A 50 -8.34 6.85 -8.19
CA ARG A 50 -9.09 5.64 -7.87
C ARG A 50 -8.22 4.39 -7.88
N ASP A 51 -7.32 4.28 -8.85
CA ASP A 51 -6.42 3.13 -8.96
C ASP A 51 -5.33 3.18 -7.89
N ALA A 52 -4.83 4.36 -7.53
CA ALA A 52 -3.86 4.54 -6.45
C ALA A 52 -4.42 4.11 -5.09
N LEU A 53 -5.71 4.35 -4.82
CA LEU A 53 -6.39 3.92 -3.59
C LEU A 53 -6.92 2.48 -3.64
N SER A 54 -6.86 1.81 -4.79
CA SER A 54 -7.45 0.45 -4.94
C SER A 54 -6.81 -0.59 -4.00
N GLY A 55 -5.57 -0.39 -3.58
CA GLY A 55 -4.86 -1.26 -2.63
C GLY A 55 -5.51 -1.29 -1.23
N PHE A 56 -6.20 -0.23 -0.82
CA PHE A 56 -6.92 -0.19 0.47
C PHE A 56 -8.17 -1.09 0.47
N SER A 57 -8.74 -1.37 -0.71
CA SER A 57 -9.89 -2.27 -0.88
C SER A 57 -9.48 -3.70 -1.18
N SER A 58 -8.21 -4.06 -0.95
CA SER A 58 -7.73 -5.41 -1.18
C SER A 58 -8.31 -6.40 -0.15
N GLU A 59 -8.61 -7.61 -0.61
CA GLU A 59 -9.13 -8.69 0.25
C GLU A 59 -8.27 -8.89 1.51
N PRO A 60 -6.93 -8.92 1.45
CA PRO A 60 -6.09 -9.00 2.65
C PRO A 60 -6.29 -7.83 3.63
N ALA A 61 -6.42 -6.58 3.14
CA ALA A 61 -6.63 -5.43 4.00
C ALA A 61 -7.96 -5.52 4.75
N ILE A 62 -9.02 -5.92 4.05
CA ILE A 62 -10.36 -6.11 4.64
C ILE A 62 -10.34 -7.22 5.69
N VAL A 63 -9.64 -8.32 5.42
CA VAL A 63 -9.47 -9.43 6.38
C VAL A 63 -8.76 -8.94 7.65
N VAL A 64 -7.67 -8.19 7.53
CA VAL A 64 -6.92 -7.66 8.68
C VAL A 64 -7.80 -6.75 9.55
N VAL A 65 -8.53 -5.82 8.94
CA VAL A 65 -9.46 -4.94 9.68
C VAL A 65 -10.56 -5.75 10.37
N SER A 66 -11.11 -6.75 9.71
CA SER A 66 -12.14 -7.62 10.27
C SER A 66 -11.63 -8.39 11.49
N VAL A 67 -10.41 -8.93 11.43
CA VAL A 67 -9.78 -9.63 12.55
C VAL A 67 -9.50 -8.67 13.72
N PHE A 68 -9.06 -7.43 13.45
CA PHE A 68 -8.90 -6.42 14.50
C PHE A 68 -10.22 -6.10 15.21
N VAL A 69 -11.31 -5.93 14.46
CA VAL A 69 -12.65 -5.71 15.04
C VAL A 69 -13.11 -6.92 15.85
N LEU A 70 -12.90 -8.14 15.33
CA LEU A 70 -13.23 -9.38 16.03
C LEU A 70 -12.45 -9.49 17.35
N ALA A 71 -11.14 -9.26 17.33
CA ALA A 71 -10.29 -9.29 18.53
C ALA A 71 -10.78 -8.28 19.59
N ALA A 72 -11.17 -7.07 19.18
CA ALA A 72 -11.72 -6.08 20.09
C ALA A 72 -13.06 -6.51 20.71
N ALA A 73 -13.96 -7.11 19.92
CA ALA A 73 -15.25 -7.61 20.41
C ALA A 73 -15.09 -8.78 21.40
N LEU A 74 -14.14 -9.68 21.14
CA LEU A 74 -13.80 -10.77 22.06
C LEU A 74 -13.26 -10.25 23.40
N HIS A 75 -12.36 -9.26 23.35
CA HIS A 75 -11.82 -8.61 24.55
C HIS A 75 -12.93 -7.91 25.37
N GLN A 76 -13.89 -7.27 24.69
CA GLN A 76 -14.99 -6.58 25.35
C GLN A 76 -16.02 -7.52 26.00
N THR A 77 -16.16 -8.75 25.50
CA THR A 77 -17.09 -9.76 26.04
C THR A 77 -16.46 -10.66 27.11
N ALA A 78 -15.21 -10.39 27.51
CA ALA A 78 -14.48 -11.07 28.60
C ALA A 78 -14.38 -12.60 28.44
N ILE A 79 -14.39 -13.09 27.21
CA ILE A 79 -14.08 -14.50 26.85
C ILE A 79 -12.58 -14.72 26.60
N SER A 80 -11.72 -13.86 27.17
CA SER A 80 -10.26 -14.03 27.26
C SER A 80 -9.79 -13.96 28.71
#